data_AF-A0A2W1TXY4-F1
#
_entry.id   AF-A0A2W1TXY4-F1
#
_cell.length_a   1.000
_cell.length_b   1.000
_cell.length_c   1.000
_cell.angle_alpha   90.00
_cell.angle_beta   90.00
_cell.angle_gamma   90.00
#
_symmetry.space_group_name_H-M   'P 1'
#
loop_
_entity.id
_entity.type
_entity.pdbx_description
1 polymer ?
#
loop_
_entity_poly.entity_id
_entity_poly.type
_entity_poly.pdbx_seq_one_letter_code
_entity_poly.pdbx_strand_id
1 'polypeptide(L)'
;MPEIRAIRRLTDAVEHASVLDKAVDIDRAVVNALAKPKALRQLLHGVPFGHPIHPLMVQVPLGAWISAAVLDLVGGKGNAKAAKTLVGVGVVSASSASVAGYVDWSELNREQLRTGWVHQAVNWTGLSLYGLSWLQRKRGNHGAGKLLGFAGLAVVSVGGYLGGHLSYRQRAGVSAHGEVPFDA
;
A
#
# COMPACT_ATOMS: atom_id res chain seq x y z
N MET A 1 21.79 -11.05 5.62
CA MET A 1 22.21 -9.66 5.95
C MET A 1 21.92 -9.43 7.43
N PRO A 2 22.77 -8.72 8.18
CA PRO A 2 22.47 -8.38 9.57
C PRO A 2 21.25 -7.46 9.63
N GLU A 3 20.29 -7.81 10.48
CA GLU A 3 19.03 -7.08 10.63
C GLU A 3 18.92 -6.51 12.05
N ILE A 4 18.29 -5.34 12.18
CA ILE A 4 18.01 -4.73 13.47
C ILE A 4 17.08 -5.66 14.25
N ARG A 5 17.57 -6.22 15.35
CA ARG A 5 16.88 -7.26 16.15
C ARG A 5 15.46 -6.87 16.56
N ALA A 6 15.24 -5.59 16.87
CA ALA A 6 13.92 -5.08 17.25
C ALA A 6 12.92 -5.17 16.09
N ILE A 7 13.33 -4.77 14.89
CA ILE A 7 12.50 -4.82 13.69
C ILE A 7 12.15 -6.28 13.36
N ARG A 8 13.14 -7.18 13.40
CA ARG A 8 12.92 -8.61 13.19
C ARG A 8 11.87 -9.18 14.14
N ARG A 9 11.98 -8.85 15.44
CA ARG A 9 11.01 -9.32 16.44
C ARG A 9 9.59 -8.84 16.15
N LEU A 10 9.44 -7.62 15.65
CA LEU A 10 8.13 -7.06 15.30
C LEU A 10 7.54 -7.78 14.08
N THR A 11 8.32 -7.97 13.02
CA THR A 11 7.85 -8.68 11.83
C THR A 11 7.55 -10.15 12.13
N ASP A 12 8.44 -10.86 12.83
CA ASP A 12 8.21 -12.24 13.27
C ASP A 12 6.92 -12.34 14.14
N ALA A 13 6.66 -11.37 15.02
CA ALA A 13 5.45 -11.35 15.83
C ALA A 13 4.16 -11.18 14.99
N VAL A 14 4.21 -10.36 13.94
CA VAL A 14 3.08 -10.18 13.01
C VAL A 14 2.81 -11.45 12.20
N GLU A 15 3.85 -12.12 11.71
CA GLU A 15 3.73 -13.37 10.95
C GLU A 15 2.99 -14.47 11.73
N HIS A 16 3.21 -14.51 13.05
CA HIS A 16 2.65 -15.52 13.94
C HIS A 16 1.40 -15.04 14.69
N ALA A 17 0.86 -13.87 14.37
CA ALA A 17 -0.30 -13.28 15.03
C ALA A 17 -1.61 -13.96 14.63
N SER A 18 -1.89 -15.15 15.17
CA SER A 18 -3.13 -15.91 14.93
C SER A 18 -4.40 -15.16 15.34
N VAL A 19 -4.30 -14.15 16.21
CA VAL A 19 -5.41 -13.24 16.54
C VAL A 19 -5.98 -12.52 15.31
N LEU A 20 -5.18 -12.37 14.25
CA LEU A 20 -5.61 -11.74 12.99
C LEU A 20 -6.40 -12.70 12.08
N ASP A 21 -6.39 -14.02 12.33
CA ASP A 21 -6.90 -15.01 11.38
C ASP A 21 -8.37 -14.80 11.03
N LYS A 22 -9.20 -14.41 12.02
CA LYS A 22 -10.61 -14.12 11.77
C LYS A 22 -10.81 -12.92 10.86
N ALA A 23 -10.05 -11.84 11.05
CA ALA A 23 -10.13 -10.65 10.21
C ALA A 23 -9.64 -10.96 8.79
N VAL A 24 -8.51 -11.65 8.69
CA VAL A 24 -7.94 -12.16 7.43
C VAL A 24 -8.96 -13.01 6.67
N ASP A 25 -9.64 -13.94 7.33
CA ASP A 25 -10.59 -14.83 6.66
C ASP A 25 -11.84 -14.09 6.16
N ILE A 26 -12.33 -13.09 6.91
CA ILE A 26 -13.43 -12.22 6.48
C ILE A 26 -13.02 -11.41 5.24
N ASP A 27 -11.87 -10.74 5.30
CA ASP A 27 -11.39 -9.87 4.23
C ASP A 27 -11.09 -10.67 2.96
N ARG A 28 -10.51 -11.87 3.09
CA ARG A 28 -10.28 -12.78 1.97
C ARG A 28 -11.59 -13.26 1.34
N ALA A 29 -12.61 -13.54 2.15
CA ALA A 29 -13.94 -13.90 1.63
C ALA A 29 -14.57 -12.74 0.83
N VAL A 30 -14.39 -11.50 1.29
CA VAL A 30 -14.83 -10.29 0.55
C VAL A 30 -14.13 -10.19 -0.80
N VAL A 31 -12.80 -10.35 -0.85
CA VAL A 31 -12.05 -10.32 -2.12
C VAL A 31 -12.55 -11.39 -3.09
N ASN A 32 -12.70 -12.62 -2.62
CA ASN A 32 -13.22 -13.73 -3.43
C ASN A 32 -14.64 -13.51 -3.93
N ALA A 33 -15.45 -12.75 -3.19
CA ALA A 33 -16.80 -12.40 -3.60
C ALA A 33 -16.83 -11.26 -4.64
N LEU A 34 -15.94 -10.28 -4.53
CA LEU A 34 -15.90 -9.08 -5.38
C LEU A 34 -15.09 -9.28 -6.67
N ALA A 35 -14.01 -10.05 -6.62
CA ALA A 35 -13.10 -10.31 -7.74
C ALA A 35 -13.40 -11.66 -8.45
N LYS A 36 -14.68 -12.05 -8.53
CA LYS A 36 -15.11 -13.32 -9.15
C LYS A 36 -14.76 -13.45 -10.65
N PRO A 37 -14.88 -12.42 -11.50
CA PRO A 37 -14.64 -12.59 -12.93
C PRO A 37 -13.16 -12.91 -13.20
N LYS A 38 -12.88 -14.06 -13.85
CA LYS A 38 -11.50 -14.51 -14.14
C LYS A 38 -10.66 -13.45 -14.85
N ALA A 39 -11.24 -12.77 -15.85
CA ALA A 39 -10.54 -11.72 -16.59
C ALA A 39 -10.16 -10.51 -15.71
N LEU A 40 -11.06 -10.11 -14.80
CA LEU A 40 -10.78 -9.03 -13.85
C LEU A 40 -9.66 -9.44 -12.88
N ARG A 41 -9.73 -10.68 -12.36
CA ARG A 41 -8.74 -11.22 -11.44
C ARG A 41 -7.35 -11.31 -12.08
N GLN A 42 -7.27 -11.86 -13.29
CA GLN A 42 -6.01 -11.95 -14.06
C GLN A 42 -5.42 -10.57 -14.36
N LEU A 43 -6.25 -9.59 -14.72
CA LEU A 43 -5.78 -8.22 -14.95
C LEU A 43 -5.22 -7.58 -13.66
N LEU A 44 -5.92 -7.72 -12.53
CA LEU A 44 -5.50 -7.17 -11.24
C LEU A 44 -4.25 -7.86 -10.69
N HIS A 45 -4.10 -9.17 -10.95
CA HIS A 45 -2.86 -9.91 -10.67
C HIS A 45 -1.71 -9.57 -11.62
N GLY A 46 -1.98 -8.85 -12.72
CA GLY A 46 -0.97 -8.52 -13.71
C GLY A 46 -0.51 -9.71 -14.57
N VAL A 47 -1.30 -10.78 -14.67
CA VAL A 47 -1.00 -11.95 -15.53
C VAL A 47 -0.65 -11.54 -16.97
N PRO A 48 -1.37 -10.59 -17.62
CA PRO A 48 -1.00 -10.13 -18.97
C PRO A 48 0.40 -9.47 -19.06
N PHE A 49 0.95 -9.01 -17.95
CA PHE A 49 2.26 -8.36 -17.85
C PHE A 49 3.35 -9.33 -17.36
N GLY A 50 2.99 -10.57 -17.01
CA GLY A 50 3.92 -11.60 -16.51
C GLY A 50 4.40 -11.39 -15.07
N HIS A 51 3.87 -10.38 -14.35
CA HIS A 51 4.22 -10.10 -12.97
C HIS A 51 3.12 -9.31 -12.24
N PRO A 52 3.08 -9.34 -10.89
CA PRO A 52 2.16 -8.52 -10.11
C PRO A 52 2.26 -7.05 -10.50
N ILE A 53 1.12 -6.40 -10.77
CA ILE A 53 1.07 -4.99 -11.19
C ILE A 53 1.06 -4.04 -9.99
N HIS A 54 0.61 -4.50 -8.81
CA HIS A 54 0.55 -3.68 -7.60
C HIS A 54 1.89 -2.97 -7.27
N PRO A 55 3.07 -3.65 -7.27
CA PRO A 55 4.37 -3.00 -7.03
C PRO A 55 4.71 -1.89 -8.05
N LEU A 56 4.23 -2.00 -9.29
CA LEU A 56 4.40 -0.95 -10.31
C LEU A 56 3.48 0.23 -10.00
N MET A 57 2.22 -0.03 -9.65
CA MET A 57 1.21 1.00 -9.40
C MET A 57 1.56 1.88 -8.20
N VAL A 58 2.17 1.33 -7.15
CA VAL A 58 2.51 2.08 -5.92
C VAL A 58 3.63 3.11 -6.10
N GLN A 59 4.36 3.09 -7.23
CA GLN A 59 5.38 4.10 -7.52
C GLN A 59 4.78 5.50 -7.66
N VAL A 60 3.60 5.60 -8.31
CA VAL A 60 2.91 6.87 -8.53
C VAL A 60 2.49 7.56 -7.23
N PRO A 61 1.72 6.92 -6.31
CA PRO A 61 1.32 7.59 -5.08
C PRO A 61 2.51 7.95 -4.19
N LEU A 62 3.51 7.07 -4.08
CA LEU A 62 4.69 7.33 -3.25
C LEU A 62 5.50 8.52 -3.79
N GLY A 63 5.76 8.55 -5.10
CA GLY A 63 6.46 9.66 -5.75
C GLY A 63 5.70 10.98 -5.63
N ALA A 64 4.37 10.95 -5.81
CA ALA A 64 3.53 12.14 -5.66
C ALA A 64 3.55 12.70 -4.24
N TRP A 65 3.43 11.83 -3.24
CA TRP A 65 3.40 12.22 -1.83
C TRP A 65 4.75 12.70 -1.29
N ILE A 66 5.86 12.08 -1.70
CA ILE A 66 7.22 12.58 -1.41
C ILE A 66 7.41 13.96 -2.05
N SER A 67 7.03 14.11 -3.32
CA SER A 67 7.14 15.39 -4.04
C SER A 67 6.30 16.49 -3.37
N ALA A 68 5.08 16.17 -2.93
CA ALA A 68 4.25 17.11 -2.18
C ALA A 68 4.91 17.55 -0.87
N ALA A 69 5.53 16.61 -0.13
CA ALA A 69 6.24 16.93 1.10
C ALA A 69 7.45 17.86 0.85
N VAL A 70 8.21 17.63 -0.23
CA VAL A 70 9.31 18.54 -0.63
C VAL A 70 8.77 19.94 -0.93
N LEU A 71 7.69 20.06 -1.71
CA LEU A 71 7.06 21.35 -2.01
C LEU A 71 6.53 22.05 -0.75
N ASP A 72 6.02 21.29 0.21
CA ASP A 72 5.54 21.83 1.48
C ASP A 72 6.67 22.38 2.35
N LEU A 73 7.87 21.78 2.28
CA LEU A 73 9.08 22.27 2.96
C LEU A 73 9.64 23.52 2.28
N VAL A 74 9.71 23.54 0.95
CA VAL A 74 10.17 24.72 0.19
C VAL A 74 9.24 25.91 0.41
N GLY A 75 7.94 25.67 0.52
CA GLY A 75 6.94 26.72 0.77
C GLY A 75 6.66 27.60 -0.46
N GLY A 76 5.87 28.65 -0.26
CA GLY A 76 5.43 29.56 -1.33
C GLY A 76 4.06 29.22 -1.93
N LYS A 77 3.34 30.25 -2.42
CA LYS A 77 1.95 30.13 -2.89
C LYS A 77 1.79 29.18 -4.08
N GLY A 78 2.74 29.20 -5.04
CA GLY A 78 2.73 28.29 -6.20
C GLY A 78 2.88 26.82 -5.80
N ASN A 79 3.82 26.55 -4.88
CA ASN A 79 4.09 25.21 -4.37
C ASN A 79 2.92 24.64 -3.55
N ALA A 80 2.17 25.48 -2.83
CA ALA A 80 0.98 25.04 -2.11
C ALA A 80 -0.12 24.46 -3.04
N LYS A 81 -0.29 25.05 -4.23
CA LYS A 81 -1.21 24.54 -5.24
C LYS A 81 -0.72 23.20 -5.83
N ALA A 82 0.56 23.13 -6.19
CA ALA A 82 1.17 21.92 -6.73
C ALA A 82 1.15 20.75 -5.72
N ALA A 83 1.50 21.01 -4.46
CA ALA A 83 1.44 20.02 -3.38
C ALA A 83 0.01 19.48 -3.19
N LYS A 84 -1.02 20.34 -3.23
CA LYS A 84 -2.43 19.89 -3.18
C LYS A 84 -2.77 18.96 -4.35
N THR A 85 -2.34 19.30 -5.56
CA THR A 85 -2.57 18.46 -6.75
C THR A 85 -1.90 17.10 -6.58
N LEU A 86 -0.63 17.07 -6.20
CA LEU A 86 0.14 15.83 -6.00
C LEU A 86 -0.45 14.96 -4.88
N VAL A 87 -0.89 15.56 -3.76
CA VAL A 87 -1.61 14.83 -2.72
C VAL A 87 -2.87 14.17 -3.29
N GLY A 88 -3.65 14.90 -4.10
CA GLY A 88 -4.84 14.35 -4.75
C GLY A 88 -4.54 13.23 -5.75
N VAL A 89 -3.51 13.41 -6.58
CA VAL A 89 -3.02 12.38 -7.51
C VAL A 89 -2.64 11.12 -6.73
N GLY A 90 -1.92 11.26 -5.62
CA GLY A 90 -1.54 10.13 -4.77
C GLY A 90 -2.73 9.44 -4.12
N VAL A 91 -3.76 10.18 -3.68
CA VAL A 91 -4.99 9.56 -3.14
C VAL A 91 -5.71 8.71 -4.19
N VAL A 92 -5.87 9.25 -5.40
CA VAL A 92 -6.53 8.52 -6.50
C VAL A 92 -5.72 7.29 -6.91
N SER A 93 -4.41 7.45 -7.15
CA SER A 93 -3.57 6.34 -7.60
C SER A 93 -3.36 5.28 -6.53
N ALA A 94 -3.22 5.66 -5.25
CA ALA A 94 -3.16 4.71 -4.14
C ALA A 94 -4.45 3.91 -3.98
N SER A 95 -5.61 4.56 -4.17
CA SER A 95 -6.90 3.86 -4.14
C SER A 95 -6.94 2.77 -5.23
N SER A 96 -6.54 3.11 -6.46
CA SER A 96 -6.45 2.13 -7.55
C SER A 96 -5.44 1.01 -7.27
N ALA A 97 -4.25 1.36 -6.77
CA ALA A 97 -3.21 0.37 -6.43
C ALA A 97 -3.64 -0.57 -5.30
N SER A 98 -4.44 -0.07 -4.35
CA SER A 98 -4.95 -0.88 -3.25
C SER A 98 -5.88 -1.99 -3.72
N VAL A 99 -6.64 -1.79 -4.81
CA VAL A 99 -7.50 -2.83 -5.38
C VAL A 99 -6.68 -3.99 -5.92
N ALA A 100 -5.63 -3.70 -6.71
CA ALA A 100 -4.72 -4.73 -7.22
C ALA A 100 -4.03 -5.48 -6.06
N GLY A 101 -3.49 -4.74 -5.09
CA GLY A 101 -2.80 -5.34 -3.94
C GLY A 101 -3.71 -6.20 -3.06
N TYR A 102 -5.00 -5.85 -2.95
CA TYR A 102 -5.95 -6.62 -2.16
C TYR A 102 -6.33 -7.95 -2.84
N VAL A 103 -6.35 -7.97 -4.18
CA VAL A 103 -6.52 -9.20 -4.97
C VAL A 103 -5.28 -10.08 -4.86
N ASP A 104 -4.07 -9.54 -5.04
CA ASP A 104 -2.81 -10.25 -4.85
C ASP A 104 -2.69 -10.87 -3.46
N TRP A 105 -3.07 -10.11 -2.43
CA TRP A 105 -3.04 -10.56 -1.04
C TRP A 105 -3.89 -11.81 -0.79
N SER A 106 -5.06 -11.93 -1.45
CA SER A 106 -5.99 -13.05 -1.21
C SER A 106 -5.45 -14.43 -1.57
N GLU A 107 -4.42 -14.48 -2.41
CA GLU A 107 -3.76 -15.71 -2.89
C GLU A 107 -2.54 -16.13 -2.07
N LEU A 108 -2.19 -15.34 -1.04
CA LEU A 108 -0.99 -15.57 -0.25
C LEU A 108 -1.18 -16.69 0.79
N ASN A 109 -0.07 -17.24 1.28
CA ASN A 109 -0.09 -18.21 2.37
C ASN A 109 -0.44 -17.56 3.71
N ARG A 110 -0.68 -18.36 4.77
CA ARG A 110 -1.23 -17.84 6.04
C ARG A 110 -0.34 -16.79 6.72
N GLU A 111 0.97 -16.96 6.74
CA GLU A 111 1.91 -16.01 7.36
C GLU A 111 1.99 -14.70 6.56
N GLN A 112 2.01 -14.81 5.23
CA GLN A 112 1.95 -13.67 4.32
C GLN A 112 0.61 -12.94 4.42
N LEU A 113 -0.51 -13.66 4.59
CA LEU A 113 -1.83 -13.07 4.77
C LEU A 113 -1.89 -12.17 6.01
N ARG A 114 -1.35 -12.63 7.15
CA ARG A 114 -1.30 -11.83 8.39
C ARG A 114 -0.47 -10.57 8.22
N THR A 115 0.70 -10.70 7.62
CA THR A 115 1.60 -9.56 7.35
C THR A 115 0.98 -8.59 6.35
N GLY A 116 0.36 -9.11 5.29
CA GLY A 116 -0.36 -8.34 4.28
C GLY A 116 -1.56 -7.60 4.84
N TRP A 117 -2.27 -8.17 5.81
CA TRP A 117 -3.38 -7.51 6.49
C TRP A 117 -2.90 -6.29 7.29
N VAL A 118 -1.81 -6.44 8.06
CA VAL A 118 -1.20 -5.32 8.79
C VAL A 118 -0.66 -4.26 7.82
N HIS A 119 0.01 -4.68 6.75
CA HIS A 119 0.47 -3.79 5.69
C HIS A 119 -0.67 -2.96 5.09
N GLN A 120 -1.80 -3.60 4.78
CA GLN A 120 -2.98 -2.93 4.25
C GLN A 120 -3.59 -1.95 5.26
N ALA A 121 -3.76 -2.36 6.52
CA ALA A 121 -4.30 -1.51 7.58
C ALA A 121 -3.46 -0.23 7.78
N VAL A 122 -2.13 -0.37 7.78
CA VAL A 122 -1.19 0.75 7.84
C VAL A 122 -1.37 1.67 6.63
N ASN A 123 -1.42 1.12 5.42
CA ASN A 123 -1.58 1.92 4.20
C ASN A 123 -2.95 2.59 4.09
N TRP A 124 -4.03 1.96 4.54
CA TRP A 124 -5.35 2.58 4.60
C TRP A 124 -5.41 3.72 5.60
N THR A 125 -4.68 3.61 6.72
CA THR A 125 -4.49 4.72 7.66
C THR A 125 -3.75 5.88 6.98
N GLY A 126 -2.66 5.59 6.27
CA GLY A 126 -1.90 6.58 5.51
C GLY A 126 -2.72 7.26 4.40
N LEU A 127 -3.48 6.47 3.63
CA LEU A 127 -4.40 6.96 2.59
C LEU A 127 -5.48 7.86 3.19
N SER A 128 -6.05 7.49 4.33
CA SER A 128 -7.05 8.30 5.04
C SER A 128 -6.45 9.64 5.50
N LEU A 129 -5.23 9.63 6.05
CA LEU A 129 -4.51 10.85 6.42
C LEU A 129 -4.26 11.76 5.20
N TYR A 130 -3.90 11.18 4.04
CA TYR A 130 -3.75 11.95 2.81
C TYR A 130 -5.08 12.45 2.23
N GLY A 131 -6.16 11.69 2.35
CA GLY A 131 -7.51 12.15 2.00
C GLY A 131 -7.94 13.36 2.84
N LEU A 132 -7.71 13.30 4.16
CA LEU A 132 -7.94 14.42 5.06
C LEU A 132 -7.00 15.60 4.76
N SER A 133 -5.72 15.33 4.46
CA SER A 133 -4.75 16.35 4.02
C SER A 133 -5.26 17.10 2.79
N TRP A 134 -5.73 16.38 1.77
CA TRP A 134 -6.31 16.95 0.57
C TRP A 134 -7.53 17.82 0.88
N LEU A 135 -8.45 17.33 1.73
CA LEU A 135 -9.65 18.05 2.12
C LEU A 135 -9.32 19.36 2.86
N GLN A 136 -8.36 19.33 3.80
CA GLN A 136 -7.91 20.52 4.50
C GLN A 136 -7.28 21.54 3.54
N ARG A 137 -6.45 21.10 2.59
CA ARG A 137 -5.88 21.98 1.55
C ARG A 137 -6.95 22.55 0.63
N LYS A 138 -8.00 21.79 0.31
CA LYS A 138 -9.14 22.25 -0.50
C LYS A 138 -9.93 23.34 0.23
N ARG A 139 -10.05 23.25 1.55
CA ARG A 139 -10.72 24.23 2.42
C ARG A 139 -9.86 25.46 2.77
N GLY A 140 -8.63 25.54 2.26
CA GLY A 140 -7.69 26.63 2.57
C GLY A 140 -6.88 26.45 3.86
N ASN A 141 -7.11 25.38 4.61
CA ASN A 141 -6.39 25.04 5.84
C ASN A 141 -5.03 24.38 5.54
N HIS A 142 -4.14 25.11 4.88
CA HIS A 142 -2.88 24.58 4.38
C HIS A 142 -1.96 24.03 5.48
N GLY A 143 -1.89 24.67 6.65
CA GLY A 143 -1.07 24.18 7.77
C GLY A 143 -1.49 22.80 8.26
N ALA A 144 -2.80 22.60 8.53
CA ALA A 144 -3.34 21.30 8.91
C ALA A 144 -3.14 20.25 7.80
N GLY A 145 -3.30 20.66 6.53
CA GLY A 145 -3.03 19.79 5.39
C GLY A 145 -1.56 19.33 5.30
N LYS A 146 -0.60 20.19 5.65
CA LYS A 146 0.82 19.81 5.74
C LYS A 146 1.06 18.81 6.85
N LEU A 147 0.56 19.08 8.05
CA LEU A 147 0.72 18.20 9.20
C LEU A 147 0.17 16.80 8.91
N LEU A 148 -1.05 16.70 8.37
CA LEU A 148 -1.65 15.44 7.95
C LEU A 148 -0.86 14.76 6.84
N GLY A 149 -0.29 15.55 5.91
CA GLY A 149 0.56 15.03 4.83
C GLY A 149 1.85 14.39 5.35
N PHE A 150 2.55 15.02 6.28
CA PHE A 150 3.75 14.45 6.91
C PHE A 150 3.43 13.23 7.78
N ALA A 151 2.33 13.28 8.54
CA ALA A 151 1.87 12.12 9.30
C ALA A 151 1.53 10.95 8.35
N GLY A 152 0.82 11.23 7.26
CA GLY A 152 0.55 10.26 6.20
C GLY A 152 1.83 9.67 5.62
N LEU A 153 2.82 10.50 5.28
CA LEU A 153 4.11 10.06 4.75
C LEU A 153 4.84 9.10 5.71
N ALA A 154 4.85 9.41 7.00
CA ALA A 154 5.46 8.56 8.01
C ALA A 154 4.76 7.19 8.10
N VAL A 155 3.43 7.18 8.11
CA VAL A 155 2.63 5.95 8.16
C VAL A 155 2.83 5.09 6.91
N VAL A 156 2.76 5.66 5.71
CA VAL A 156 2.98 4.90 4.46
C VAL A 156 4.42 4.43 4.30
N SER A 157 5.39 5.09 4.94
CA SER A 157 6.78 4.60 4.98
C SER A 157 6.89 3.30 5.78
N VAL A 158 6.16 3.17 6.90
CA VAL A 158 6.03 1.89 7.63
C VAL A 158 5.35 0.85 6.75
N GLY A 159 4.30 1.24 6.03
CA GLY A 159 3.65 0.40 5.03
C GLY A 159 4.64 -0.11 3.96
N GLY A 160 5.46 0.79 3.41
CA GLY A 160 6.50 0.46 2.43
C GLY A 160 7.53 -0.54 2.96
N TYR A 161 7.95 -0.40 4.23
CA TYR A 161 8.81 -1.38 4.88
C TYR A 161 8.15 -2.78 4.95
N LEU A 162 6.89 -2.86 5.40
CA LEU A 162 6.15 -4.12 5.44
C LEU A 162 5.95 -4.73 4.04
N GLY A 163 5.74 -3.89 3.02
CA GLY A 163 5.64 -4.34 1.63
C GLY A 163 6.96 -4.93 1.12
N GLY A 164 8.09 -4.30 1.46
CA GLY A 164 9.41 -4.85 1.17
C GLY A 164 9.65 -6.18 1.89
N HIS A 165 9.22 -6.30 3.14
CA HIS A 165 9.29 -7.55 3.90
C HIS A 165 8.48 -8.67 3.24
N LEU A 166 7.23 -8.39 2.83
CA LEU A 166 6.40 -9.34 2.08
C LEU A 166 7.09 -9.80 0.79
N SER A 167 7.53 -8.86 -0.05
CA SER A 167 8.09 -9.16 -1.37
C SER A 167 9.44 -9.88 -1.31
N TYR A 168 10.36 -9.41 -0.44
CA TYR A 168 11.75 -9.87 -0.47
C TYR A 168 12.08 -10.92 0.57
N ARG A 169 11.46 -10.85 1.76
CA ARG A 169 11.72 -11.81 2.84
C ARG A 169 10.74 -12.97 2.83
N GLN A 170 9.45 -12.68 2.70
CA GLN A 170 8.43 -13.74 2.64
C GLN A 170 8.18 -14.25 1.22
N ARG A 171 8.77 -13.62 0.19
CA ARG A 171 8.65 -14.00 -1.23
C ARG A 171 7.19 -14.03 -1.70
N ALA A 172 6.36 -13.11 -1.19
CA ALA A 172 4.96 -12.99 -1.58
C ALA A 172 4.84 -12.66 -3.08
N GLY A 173 3.99 -13.40 -3.80
CA GLY A 173 3.75 -13.19 -5.24
C GLY A 173 4.93 -13.55 -6.16
N VAL A 174 5.94 -14.28 -5.65
CA VAL A 174 7.09 -14.76 -6.45
C VAL A 174 6.89 -16.24 -6.80
N SER A 175 6.82 -16.55 -8.10
CA SER A 175 6.72 -17.93 -8.60
C SER A 175 8.08 -18.55 -8.89
N ALA A 176 8.09 -19.86 -9.19
CA ALA A 176 9.28 -20.53 -9.69
C ALA A 176 9.68 -19.96 -11.07
N HIS A 177 10.95 -20.10 -11.42
CA HIS A 177 11.47 -19.58 -12.69
C HIS A 177 10.74 -20.23 -13.88
N GLY A 178 10.12 -19.40 -14.73
CA GLY A 178 9.36 -19.85 -15.91
C GLY A 178 7.84 -19.90 -15.71
N GLU A 179 7.35 -19.68 -14.48
CA GLU A 179 5.92 -19.60 -14.17
C GLU A 179 5.47 -18.15 -14.00
N VAL A 180 4.31 -17.81 -14.55
CA VAL A 180 3.64 -16.53 -14.28
C VAL A 180 2.87 -16.66 -12.96
N PRO A 181 3.13 -15.79 -11.97
CA PRO A 181 2.34 -15.78 -10.74
C PRO A 181 0.85 -15.66 -11.02
N PHE A 182 0.05 -16.46 -10.31
CA PHE A 182 -1.42 -16.43 -10.35
C PHE A 182 -2.06 -16.88 -11.69
N ASP A 183 -1.33 -17.60 -12.55
CA ASP A 183 -1.81 -18.07 -13.86
C ASP A 183 -2.56 -19.42 -13.82
N ALA A 184 -2.75 -20.02 -12.63
CA ALA A 184 -3.43 -21.30 -12.44
C ALA A 184 -4.97 -21.24 -12.61
#